data_AF-A0A4U1BYI5-F1
#
_entry.id   AF-A0A4U1BYI5-F1
#
_cell.length_a   1.000
_cell.length_b   1.000
_cell.length_c   1.000
_cell.angle_alpha   90.00
_cell.angle_beta   90.00
_cell.angle_gamma   90.00
#
_symmetry.space_group_name_H-M   'P 1'
#
loop_
_entity.id
_entity.type
_entity.pdbx_description
1 polymer ?
#
loop_
_entity_poly.entity_id
_entity_poly.type
_entity_poly.pdbx_seq_one_letter_code
_entity_poly.pdbx_strand_id
1 'polypeptide(L)'
;MSYLTLNDAVFDLRKRGYRLNFYYYEDNIICFPLELVVPIDNVNIDEVHTIPVSDENEKKSVLYAISIKEGQHGILFDCSGEVNLQSTVDSEDNHHQENH
;
A
#
# COMPACT_ATOMS: atom_id res chain seq x y z
N MET A 1 14.54 -1.69 2.78
CA MET A 1 15.19 -2.59 1.80
C MET A 1 14.38 -2.50 0.52
N SER A 2 15.02 -2.47 -0.64
CA SER A 2 14.32 -2.40 -1.93
C SER A 2 14.39 -3.76 -2.61
N TYR A 3 13.24 -4.30 -3.01
CA TYR A 3 13.18 -5.56 -3.74
C TYR A 3 13.53 -5.38 -5.21
N LEU A 4 14.24 -6.36 -5.77
CA LEU A 4 14.60 -6.38 -7.19
C LEU A 4 13.45 -6.87 -8.07
N THR A 5 12.57 -7.72 -7.52
CA THR A 5 11.43 -8.27 -8.25
C THR A 5 10.17 -8.28 -7.37
N LEU A 6 9.00 -8.25 -8.03
CA LEU A 6 7.70 -8.40 -7.36
C LEU A 6 7.58 -9.73 -6.61
N ASN A 7 8.11 -10.80 -7.21
CA ASN A 7 8.00 -12.13 -6.62
C ASN A 7 8.79 -12.24 -5.31
N ASP A 8 9.98 -11.63 -5.24
CA ASP A 8 10.78 -11.58 -4.02
C ASP A 8 10.07 -10.81 -2.91
N ALA A 9 9.47 -9.66 -3.25
CA ALA A 9 8.72 -8.84 -2.31
C ALA A 9 7.51 -9.59 -1.74
N VAL A 10 6.70 -10.22 -2.61
CA VAL A 10 5.53 -11.00 -2.20
C VAL A 10 5.95 -12.21 -1.35
N PHE A 11 7.02 -12.90 -1.72
CA PHE A 11 7.48 -14.08 -1.00
C PHE A 11 7.96 -13.74 0.42
N ASP A 12 8.71 -12.64 0.58
CA ASP A 12 9.15 -12.18 1.89
C ASP A 12 7.96 -11.76 2.77
N LEU A 13 7.06 -10.93 2.24
CA LEU A 13 5.87 -10.49 2.98
C LEU A 13 5.00 -11.68 3.42
N ARG A 14 4.83 -12.69 2.55
CA ARG A 14 4.10 -13.92 2.92
C ARG A 14 4.78 -14.71 4.04
N LYS A 15 6.12 -14.77 4.06
CA LYS A 15 6.87 -15.39 5.16
C LYS A 15 6.66 -14.64 6.48
N ARG A 16 6.50 -13.33 6.41
CA ARG A 16 6.29 -12.44 7.56
C ARG A 16 4.85 -12.42 8.09
N GLY A 17 3.90 -13.03 7.36
CA GLY A 17 2.51 -13.20 7.81
C GLY A 17 1.47 -12.48 6.95
N TYR A 18 1.87 -11.68 5.97
CA TYR A 18 0.97 -11.02 5.01
C TYR A 18 0.47 -12.04 3.97
N ARG A 19 -0.55 -12.81 4.33
CA ARG A 19 -1.01 -13.96 3.54
C ARG A 19 -2.19 -13.66 2.63
N LEU A 20 -2.94 -12.60 2.94
CA LEU A 20 -4.10 -12.19 2.16
C LEU A 20 -3.69 -11.36 0.95
N ASN A 21 -4.48 -11.48 -0.11
CA ASN A 21 -4.41 -10.58 -1.26
C ASN A 21 -5.59 -9.61 -1.16
N PHE A 22 -5.26 -8.33 -1.28
CA PHE A 22 -6.20 -7.24 -1.25
C PHE A 22 -6.22 -6.54 -2.60
N TYR A 23 -7.39 -6.03 -2.98
CA TYR A 23 -7.62 -5.34 -4.23
C TYR A 23 -8.29 -4.00 -3.95
N TYR A 24 -7.88 -2.96 -4.66
CA TYR A 24 -8.53 -1.65 -4.57
C TYR A 24 -9.71 -1.58 -5.54
N TYR A 25 -10.86 -1.09 -5.06
CA TYR A 25 -12.06 -0.86 -5.85
C TYR A 25 -12.93 0.20 -5.18
N GLU A 26 -13.27 1.30 -5.89
CA GLU A 26 -14.17 2.37 -5.42
C GLU A 26 -13.91 2.80 -3.96
N ASP A 27 -12.69 3.27 -3.65
CA ASP A 27 -12.27 3.71 -2.31
C ASP A 27 -12.32 2.62 -1.21
N ASN A 28 -12.47 1.36 -1.60
CA ASN A 28 -12.47 0.22 -0.71
C ASN A 28 -11.35 -0.76 -1.06
N ILE A 29 -10.95 -1.51 -0.05
CA ILE A 29 -10.06 -2.64 -0.16
C ILE A 29 -10.87 -3.93 0.00
N ILE A 30 -10.80 -4.79 -1.00
CA ILE A 30 -11.57 -6.04 -1.09
C ILE A 30 -10.63 -7.23 -0.91
N CYS A 31 -11.01 -8.16 -0.03
CA CYS A 31 -10.40 -9.47 0.10
C CYS A 31 -11.39 -10.56 -0.29
N PHE A 32 -11.30 -11.05 -1.53
CA PHE A 32 -12.22 -12.07 -2.04
C PHE A 32 -12.26 -13.36 -1.20
N PRO A 33 -11.13 -13.94 -0.73
CA PRO A 33 -11.17 -15.18 0.05
C PRO A 33 -11.95 -15.07 1.38
N LEU A 34 -12.09 -13.86 1.92
CA LEU A 34 -12.80 -13.60 3.17
C LEU A 34 -14.13 -12.86 2.96
N GLU A 35 -14.50 -12.59 1.70
CA GLU A 35 -15.64 -11.73 1.32
C GLU A 35 -15.66 -10.40 2.10
N LEU A 36 -14.47 -9.88 2.39
CA LEU A 36 -14.29 -8.72 3.26
C LEU A 36 -14.11 -7.46 2.41
N VAL A 37 -14.85 -6.42 2.77
CA VAL A 37 -14.74 -5.08 2.17
C VAL A 37 -14.43 -4.09 3.28
N VAL A 38 -13.31 -3.40 3.17
CA VAL A 38 -12.84 -2.43 4.17
C VAL A 38 -12.66 -1.07 3.50
N PRO A 39 -13.27 0.01 4.01
CA PRO A 39 -12.98 1.37 3.54
C PRO A 39 -11.50 1.68 3.66
N ILE A 40 -10.92 2.34 2.67
CA ILE A 40 -9.47 2.60 2.64
C ILE A 40 -8.98 3.37 3.89
N ASP A 41 -9.81 4.25 4.45
CA ASP A 41 -9.55 5.00 5.69
C ASP A 41 -9.39 4.12 6.94
N ASN A 42 -9.84 2.86 6.87
CA ASN A 42 -9.71 1.89 7.96
C ASN A 42 -8.54 0.92 7.76
N VAL A 43 -7.72 1.14 6.74
CA VAL A 43 -6.54 0.34 6.44
C VAL A 43 -5.31 1.02 7.00
N ASN A 44 -4.46 0.26 7.69
CA ASN A 44 -3.15 0.73 8.11
C ASN A 44 -2.08 0.22 7.15
N ILE A 45 -1.23 1.12 6.67
CA ILE A 45 -0.10 0.79 5.82
C ILE A 45 1.08 0.48 6.73
N ASP A 46 1.50 -0.78 6.76
CA ASP A 46 2.65 -1.20 7.55
C ASP A 46 3.94 -0.90 6.78
N GLU A 47 3.98 -1.21 5.47
CA GLU A 47 5.15 -0.99 4.62
C GLU A 47 4.75 -0.65 3.18
N VAL A 48 5.62 0.13 2.52
CA VAL A 48 5.50 0.48 1.10
C VAL A 48 6.78 0.06 0.38
N HIS A 49 6.63 -0.75 -0.67
CA HIS A 49 7.75 -1.23 -1.48
C HIS A 49 7.53 -0.84 -2.93
N THR A 50 8.31 0.13 -3.42
CA THR A 50 8.35 0.46 -4.84
C THR A 50 9.25 -0.53 -5.55
N ILE A 51 8.69 -1.24 -6.53
CA ILE A 51 9.43 -2.20 -7.35
C ILE A 51 9.83 -1.49 -8.64
N PRO A 52 11.15 -1.38 -8.93
CA PRO A 52 11.60 -0.79 -10.18
C PRO A 52 11.16 -1.68 -11.34
N VAL A 53 10.53 -1.07 -12.34
CA VAL A 53 10.19 -1.75 -13.59
C VAL A 53 11.36 -1.56 -14.55
N SER A 54 11.79 -2.63 -15.21
CA SER A 54 12.95 -2.64 -16.10
C SER A 54 12.74 -1.86 -17.40
N ASP A 55 11.53 -1.34 -17.64
CA ASP A 55 11.17 -0.66 -18.87
C ASP A 55 11.10 0.86 -18.66
N GLU A 56 11.85 1.59 -19.47
CA GLU A 56 12.17 3.02 -19.32
C GLU A 56 10.95 3.94 -19.49
N ASN A 57 9.79 3.38 -19.83
CA ASN A 57 8.54 4.11 -20.09
C ASN A 57 7.42 3.86 -19.09
N GLU A 58 7.54 2.91 -18.15
CA GLU A 58 6.34 2.33 -17.54
C GLU A 58 6.24 2.45 -16.02
N LYS A 59 5.02 2.79 -15.63
CA LYS A 59 4.46 3.07 -14.29
C LYS A 59 5.15 2.26 -13.18
N LYS A 60 5.60 2.98 -12.15
CA LYS A 60 6.15 2.36 -10.92
C LYS A 60 5.11 1.42 -10.32
N SER A 61 5.47 0.16 -10.15
CA SER A 61 4.64 -0.79 -9.40
C SER A 61 4.90 -0.60 -7.91
N VAL A 62 3.84 -0.42 -7.13
CA VAL A 62 3.92 -0.23 -5.67
C VAL A 62 3.23 -1.40 -4.98
N LEU A 63 3.92 -1.99 -4.01
CA LEU A 63 3.42 -3.06 -3.18
C LEU A 63 3.24 -2.54 -1.76
N TYR A 64 2.01 -2.57 -1.26
CA TYR A 64 1.68 -2.17 0.10
C TYR A 64 1.51 -3.42 0.96
N ALA A 65 2.21 -3.48 2.08
CA ALA A 65 1.89 -4.40 3.17
C ALA A 65 0.91 -3.69 4.09
N ILE A 66 -0.28 -4.24 4.26
CA ILE A 66 -1.36 -3.60 4.99
C ILE A 66 -1.90 -4.48 6.10
N SER A 67 -2.34 -3.82 7.16
CA SER A 67 -3.07 -4.41 8.28
C SER A 67 -4.44 -3.76 8.42
N ILE A 68 -5.44 -4.56 8.76
CA ILE A 68 -6.79 -4.09 9.07
C ILE A 68 -7.08 -4.29 10.56
N LYS A 69 -7.96 -3.46 11.13
CA LYS A 69 -8.28 -3.43 12.57
C LYS A 69 -8.72 -4.78 13.16
N GLU A 70 -9.17 -5.71 12.32
CA GLU A 70 -9.57 -7.06 12.70
C GLU A 70 -8.39 -8.05 12.82
N GLY A 71 -7.15 -7.58 12.67
CA GLY A 71 -5.92 -8.36 12.88
C GLY A 71 -5.48 -9.19 11.67
N GLN A 72 -6.12 -9.02 10.52
CA GLN A 72 -5.69 -9.65 9.27
C GLN A 72 -4.64 -8.78 8.57
N HIS A 73 -3.66 -9.47 8.00
CA HIS A 73 -2.52 -8.86 7.31
C HIS A 73 -2.47 -9.39 5.88
N GLY A 74 -2.21 -8.49 4.94
CA GLY A 74 -2.13 -8.85 3.54
C GLY A 74 -1.39 -7.85 2.70
N ILE A 75 -1.42 -8.12 1.40
CA ILE A 75 -0.64 -7.41 0.40
C ILE A 75 -1.62 -6.79 -0.59
N LEU A 76 -1.43 -5.51 -0.87
CA LEU A 76 -2.13 -4.77 -1.91
C LEU A 76 -1.12 -4.38 -2.99
N PHE A 77 -1.35 -4.82 -4.22
CA PHE A 77 -0.49 -4.53 -5.35
C PHE A 77 -1.13 -3.45 -6.22
N ASP A 78 -0.46 -2.31 -6.37
CA ASP A 78 -0.84 -1.23 -7.27
C ASP A 78 0.12 -1.17 -8.46
N CYS A 79 -0.40 -1.49 -9.63
CA CYS A 79 0.29 -1.31 -10.91
C CYS A 79 -0.35 -0.24 -11.79
N SER A 80 -1.50 0.31 -11.40
CA SER A 80 -2.17 1.37 -12.16
C SER A 80 -1.70 2.77 -11.75
N GLY A 81 -1.19 2.91 -10.52
CA GLY A 81 -0.86 4.18 -9.88
C GLY A 81 -2.09 4.92 -9.38
N GLU A 82 -3.26 4.25 -9.36
CA GLU A 82 -4.53 4.83 -8.91
C GLU A 82 -4.71 4.73 -7.40
N VAL A 83 -3.96 3.84 -6.74
CA VAL A 83 -4.05 3.65 -5.30
C VAL A 83 -3.24 4.75 -4.62
N ASN A 84 -3.89 5.88 -4.37
CA ASN A 84 -3.32 6.97 -3.60
C ASN A 84 -3.52 6.71 -2.09
N LEU A 85 -2.69 5.82 -1.56
CA LEU A 85 -2.58 5.57 -0.12
C LEU A 85 -1.61 6.55 0.57
N GLN A 86 -0.95 7.42 -0.19
CA GLN A 86 0.13 8.28 0.29
C GLN A 86 -0.36 9.63 0.84
N SER A 87 -1.65 9.94 0.76
CA SER A 87 -2.19 11.28 1.03
C SER A 87 -2.40 11.63 2.51
N THR A 88 -2.06 10.77 3.47
CA THR A 88 -2.20 11.08 4.92
C THR A 88 -0.89 11.45 5.63
N VAL A 89 0.18 11.82 4.90
CA VAL A 89 1.42 12.35 5.52
C VAL A 89 1.70 13.83 5.24
N ASP A 90 0.89 14.54 4.45
CA ASP A 90 1.15 15.96 4.13
C ASP A 90 -0.03 16.89 4.44
N SER A 91 -0.62 16.79 5.63
CA SER A 91 -1.61 17.79 6.08
C SER A 91 -1.60 17.99 7.60
N GLU A 92 -0.46 18.38 8.16
CA GLU A 92 -0.46 19.26 9.33
C GLU A 92 0.14 20.61 8.94
N ASP A 93 -0.77 21.55 8.65
CA ASP A 93 -0.58 23.00 8.71
C ASP A 93 0.18 23.43 9.98
N ASN A 94 1.12 24.39 9.86
CA ASN A 94 0.80 25.71 10.42
C ASN A 94 1.61 26.87 9.82
N HIS A 95 0.83 27.91 9.62
CA HIS A 95 1.05 29.26 9.15
C HIS A 95 2.03 30.09 10.02
N HIS A 96 2.69 31.05 9.36
CA HIS A 96 2.99 32.40 9.86
C HIS A 96 3.58 32.58 11.27
N GLN A 97 4.85 32.97 11.34
CA GLN A 97 5.33 34.29 11.79
C GLN A 97 6.81 34.21 12.14
N GLU A 98 7.63 35.12 11.60
CA GLU A 98 8.64 35.77 12.41
C GLU A 98 9.03 37.12 11.80
N ASN A 99 8.60 38.18 12.51
CA ASN A 99 9.14 39.53 12.40
C ASN A 99 10.55 39.55 13.02
N HIS A 100 11.54 40.06 12.29
CA HIS A 100 12.52 41.00 12.86
C HIS A 100 13.18 41.84 11.77
#